data_AF-A0A3C1ZX09-F1
#
_entry.id   AF-A0A3C1ZX09-F1
#
_cell.length_a   1.000
_cell.length_b   1.000
_cell.length_c   1.000
_cell.angle_alpha   90.00
_cell.angle_beta   90.00
_cell.angle_gamma   90.00
#
_symmetry.space_group_name_H-M   'P 1'
#
loop_
_entity.id
_entity.type
_entity.pdbx_description
1 polymer ?
#
loop_
_entity_poly.entity_id
_entity_poly.type
_entity_poly.pdbx_seq_one_letter_code
_entity_poly.pdbx_strand_id
1 'polypeptide(L)'
;MQIIYSQVSVAYLQSKLLPTYGFPADSEVVYLHQGFHDTYQVSTGAERYVFRLYRQGWKPLRDIEGELGVINLLSQQELPVAYPIPDAEGRLIQSLDCPEGVRYGVLFRYAPGAPLPAFDTGSARLFGEHLARIHQVTAGRTFPSLTKAYEPDFILGFVRDALVSRLGEGSIAWQTLIQIETKLSQQLPPALLQTLPRGICHGDPHHENCHRVQETDTLTFFDFDFCGDGYFHYDLGSFFHYERQRPDVKEAFLAGYTAVRPLGEASQAIIPYFEVLMRLFHLGARAAHADGLQSPVWPVREIERTAREIQEQLAGLAAP
;
A
#
# COMPACT_ATOMS: atom_id res chain seq x y z
N MET A 1 -28.21 17.42 9.63
CA MET A 1 -27.00 17.62 8.81
C MET A 1 -26.11 16.40 9.04
N GLN A 2 -25.72 15.69 7.97
CA GLN A 2 -24.78 14.57 8.07
C GLN A 2 -23.35 15.12 7.92
N ILE A 3 -22.46 14.74 8.82
CA ILE A 3 -21.03 15.06 8.74
C ILE A 3 -20.34 13.87 8.09
N ILE A 4 -19.58 14.11 7.03
CA ILE A 4 -18.89 13.07 6.26
C ILE A 4 -17.39 12.99 6.58
N TYR A 5 -16.85 14.04 7.20
CA TYR A 5 -15.46 14.12 7.65
C TYR A 5 -15.34 15.19 8.73
N SER A 6 -14.58 14.89 9.78
CA SER A 6 -14.10 15.89 10.73
C SER A 6 -12.62 15.67 11.02
N GLN A 7 -11.85 16.76 11.13
CA GLN A 7 -10.48 16.70 11.60
C GLN A 7 -10.48 16.76 13.13
N VAL A 8 -9.91 15.75 13.78
CA VAL A 8 -9.82 15.72 15.24
C VAL A 8 -8.75 16.71 15.71
N SER A 9 -9.10 17.59 16.65
CA SER A 9 -8.15 18.59 17.14
C SER A 9 -6.97 17.95 17.89
N VAL A 10 -5.79 18.54 17.73
CA VAL A 10 -4.57 18.15 18.45
C VAL A 10 -4.77 18.15 19.97
N ALA A 11 -5.42 19.19 20.51
CA ALA A 11 -5.67 19.30 21.95
C ALA A 11 -6.54 18.15 22.49
N TYR A 12 -7.58 17.76 21.76
CA TYR A 12 -8.39 16.60 22.12
C TYR A 12 -7.57 15.31 22.07
N LEU A 13 -6.82 15.09 20.99
CA LEU A 13 -5.99 13.88 20.86
C LEU A 13 -4.93 13.81 21.96
N GLN A 14 -4.26 14.91 22.29
CA GLN A 14 -3.32 14.95 23.41
C GLN A 14 -4.00 14.57 24.73
N SER A 15 -5.19 15.13 25.02
CA SER A 15 -5.94 14.78 26.23
C SER A 15 -6.35 13.31 26.32
N LYS A 16 -6.42 12.60 25.18
CA LYS A 16 -6.75 11.18 25.09
C LYS A 16 -5.51 10.30 25.10
N LEU A 17 -4.58 10.53 24.17
CA LEU A 17 -3.44 9.65 23.94
C LEU A 17 -2.47 9.63 25.13
N LEU A 18 -2.19 10.77 25.76
CA LEU A 18 -1.19 10.79 26.83
C LEU A 18 -1.57 9.88 28.02
N PRO A 19 -2.78 9.96 28.61
CA PRO A 19 -3.16 9.03 29.67
C PRO A 19 -3.32 7.59 29.17
N THR A 20 -3.88 7.37 27.97
CA THR A 20 -4.07 6.03 27.39
C THR A 20 -2.75 5.27 27.24
N TYR A 21 -1.68 5.95 26.82
CA TYR A 21 -0.37 5.34 26.61
C TYR A 21 0.61 5.56 27.78
N GLY A 22 0.18 6.21 28.87
CA GLY A 22 1.04 6.53 30.01
C GLY A 22 2.19 7.48 29.67
N PHE A 23 2.01 8.36 28.69
CA PHE A 23 3.03 9.32 28.27
C PHE A 23 3.16 10.52 29.23
N PRO A 24 4.36 11.13 29.34
CA PRO A 24 4.59 12.33 30.13
C PRO A 24 3.63 13.47 29.77
N ALA A 25 3.21 14.27 30.75
CA ALA A 25 2.24 15.35 30.56
C ALA A 25 2.74 16.49 29.64
N ASP A 26 4.06 16.63 29.50
CA ASP A 26 4.73 17.58 28.60
C ASP A 26 4.97 17.01 27.19
N SER A 27 4.46 15.82 26.89
CA SER A 27 4.49 15.25 25.54
C SER A 27 3.69 16.10 24.56
N GLU A 28 4.20 16.23 23.35
CA GLU A 28 3.62 17.08 22.31
C GLU A 28 2.93 16.23 21.26
N VAL A 29 1.71 16.62 20.87
CA VAL A 29 1.03 16.09 19.69
C VAL A 29 1.02 17.15 18.60
N VAL A 30 1.38 16.78 17.37
CA VAL A 30 1.39 17.68 16.22
C VAL A 30 0.67 17.02 15.05
N TYR A 31 -0.19 17.76 14.37
CA TYR A 31 -0.79 17.30 13.12
C TYR A 31 0.24 17.33 12.00
N LEU A 32 0.44 16.21 11.29
CA LEU A 32 1.40 16.13 10.20
C LEU A 32 0.72 16.40 8.85
N HIS A 33 -0.22 15.55 8.45
CA HIS A 33 -0.89 15.69 7.16
C HIS A 33 -2.22 14.93 7.10
N GLN A 34 -3.00 15.27 6.08
CA GLN A 34 -4.26 14.63 5.71
C GLN A 34 -4.04 13.71 4.50
N GLY A 35 -4.39 12.43 4.63
CA GLY A 35 -4.38 11.45 3.53
C GLY A 35 -5.63 10.57 3.57
N PHE A 36 -5.51 9.27 3.28
CA PHE A 36 -6.58 8.28 3.55
C PHE A 36 -6.85 8.10 5.06
N HIS A 37 -5.96 8.63 5.89
CA HIS A 37 -6.05 8.78 7.33
C HIS A 37 -5.54 10.15 7.75
N ASP A 38 -5.89 10.57 8.96
CA ASP A 38 -5.24 11.73 9.59
C ASP A 38 -4.02 11.25 10.38
N THR A 39 -2.88 11.90 10.15
CA THR A 39 -1.60 11.50 10.73
C THR A 39 -1.13 12.54 11.74
N TYR A 40 -0.87 12.11 12.97
CA TYR A 40 -0.37 12.96 14.05
C TYR A 40 0.96 12.42 14.56
N GLN A 41 1.95 13.29 14.76
CA GLN A 41 3.15 12.93 15.49
C GLN A 41 2.90 13.07 16.98
N VAL A 42 3.40 12.12 17.77
CA VAL A 42 3.49 12.24 19.23
C VAL A 42 4.96 12.20 19.63
N SER A 43 5.41 13.19 20.40
CA SER A 43 6.79 13.30 20.87
C SER A 43 6.81 13.27 22.39
N THR A 44 7.54 12.32 22.98
CA THR A 44 7.64 12.12 24.44
C THR A 44 9.05 12.46 24.97
N GLY A 45 9.62 13.56 24.46
CA GLY A 45 11.00 13.95 24.71
C GLY A 45 11.99 13.14 23.87
N ALA A 46 12.42 11.97 24.38
CA ALA A 46 13.42 11.13 23.70
C ALA A 46 12.84 10.35 22.51
N GLU A 47 11.53 10.07 22.54
CA GLU A 47 10.90 9.15 21.60
C GLU A 47 9.84 9.82 20.74
N ARG A 48 9.67 9.29 19.53
CA ARG A 48 8.67 9.73 18.58
C ARG A 48 7.77 8.58 18.16
N TYR A 49 6.52 8.92 17.91
CA TYR A 49 5.47 8.03 17.46
C TYR A 49 4.61 8.71 16.39
N VAL A 50 3.85 7.90 15.65
CA VAL A 50 2.85 8.36 14.69
C VAL A 50 1.51 7.76 15.08
N PHE A 51 0.55 8.60 15.44
CA PHE A 51 -0.84 8.19 15.61
C PHE A 51 -1.58 8.35 14.28
N ARG A 52 -2.02 7.23 13.71
CA ARG A 52 -2.79 7.18 12.47
C ARG A 52 -4.25 6.98 12.80
N LEU A 53 -5.10 7.95 12.45
CA LEU A 53 -6.55 7.88 12.64
C LEU A 53 -7.23 7.65 11.29
N TYR A 54 -7.68 6.41 11.07
CA TYR A 54 -8.34 6.00 9.83
C TYR A 54 -9.64 6.80 9.61
N ARG A 55 -9.92 7.14 8.35
CA ARG A 55 -11.20 7.78 7.99
C ARG A 55 -12.36 6.82 8.21
N GLN A 56 -13.51 7.37 8.59
CA GLN A 56 -14.74 6.60 8.73
C GLN A 56 -15.10 5.96 7.38
N GLY A 57 -15.37 4.66 7.38
CA GLY A 57 -15.69 3.90 6.17
C GLY A 57 -14.52 3.55 5.24
N TRP A 58 -13.28 4.03 5.50
CA TRP A 58 -12.13 3.73 4.64
C TRP A 58 -11.67 2.27 4.78
N LYS A 59 -11.41 1.82 6.00
CA LYS A 59 -10.92 0.48 6.29
C LYS A 59 -11.72 -0.14 7.44
N PRO A 60 -12.34 -1.32 7.24
CA PRO A 60 -13.08 -1.97 8.31
C PRO A 60 -12.12 -2.46 9.41
N LEU A 61 -12.62 -2.58 10.63
CA LEU A 61 -11.81 -2.95 11.80
C LEU A 61 -11.00 -4.25 11.58
N ARG A 62 -11.62 -5.28 10.99
CA ARG A 62 -10.95 -6.56 10.70
C ARG A 62 -9.71 -6.41 9.80
N ASP A 63 -9.73 -5.47 8.87
CA ASP A 63 -8.61 -5.24 7.96
C ASP A 63 -7.49 -4.47 8.67
N ILE A 64 -7.83 -3.58 9.62
CA ILE A 64 -6.86 -2.96 10.51
C ILE A 64 -6.19 -4.04 11.36
N GLU A 65 -6.98 -4.94 11.97
CA GLU A 65 -6.45 -6.07 12.75
C GLU A 65 -5.52 -6.97 11.91
N GLY A 66 -5.91 -7.25 10.65
CA GLY A 66 -5.09 -8.00 9.71
C GLY A 66 -3.75 -7.32 9.42
N GLU A 67 -3.79 -6.01 9.13
CA GLU A 67 -2.60 -5.19 8.92
C GLU A 67 -1.67 -5.23 10.14
N LEU A 68 -2.20 -5.03 11.35
CA LEU A 68 -1.38 -5.09 12.56
C LEU A 68 -0.81 -6.48 12.80
N GLY A 69 -1.55 -7.54 12.43
CA GLY A 69 -1.06 -8.92 12.45
C GLY A 69 0.17 -9.11 11.54
N VAL A 70 0.14 -8.55 10.33
CA VAL A 70 1.28 -8.57 9.39
C VAL A 70 2.47 -7.81 9.97
N ILE A 71 2.26 -6.59 10.43
CA ILE A 71 3.35 -5.75 10.95
C ILE A 71 3.99 -6.40 12.19
N ASN A 72 3.19 -6.94 13.11
CA ASN A 72 3.69 -7.64 14.29
C ASN A 72 4.47 -8.90 13.92
N LEU A 73 4.01 -9.67 12.92
CA LEU A 73 4.76 -10.82 12.40
C LEU A 73 6.14 -10.38 11.88
N LEU A 74 6.20 -9.31 11.08
CA LEU A 74 7.46 -8.79 10.54
C LEU A 74 8.39 -8.30 11.66
N SER A 75 7.85 -7.55 12.62
CA SER A 75 8.61 -7.07 13.77
C SER A 75 9.15 -8.21 14.65
N GLN A 76 8.37 -9.28 14.86
CA GLN A 76 8.81 -10.49 15.57
C GLN A 76 9.91 -11.26 14.84
N GLN A 77 10.05 -11.06 13.52
CA GLN A 77 11.15 -11.58 12.72
C GLN A 77 12.31 -10.56 12.58
N GLU A 78 12.32 -9.53 13.43
CA GLU A 78 13.37 -8.50 13.50
C GLU A 78 13.55 -7.70 12.19
N LEU A 79 12.51 -7.65 11.35
CA LEU A 79 12.50 -6.78 10.17
C LEU A 79 12.29 -5.32 10.57
N PRO A 80 13.01 -4.39 9.93
CA PRO A 80 12.85 -2.95 10.17
C PRO A 80 11.51 -2.46 9.60
N VAL A 81 10.47 -2.47 10.44
CA VAL A 81 9.14 -1.92 10.14
C VAL A 81 8.68 -0.99 11.26
N ALA A 82 7.87 0.02 10.93
CA ALA A 82 7.17 0.82 11.94
C ALA A 82 6.06 -0.01 12.59
N TYR A 83 6.31 -0.52 13.80
CA TYR A 83 5.40 -1.44 14.49
C TYR A 83 4.40 -0.71 15.40
N PRO A 84 3.20 -1.26 15.62
CA PRO A 84 2.20 -0.65 16.48
C PRO A 84 2.61 -0.75 17.95
N ILE A 85 2.28 0.29 18.72
CA ILE A 85 2.53 0.40 20.15
C ILE A 85 1.21 0.13 20.88
N PRO A 86 1.16 -0.83 21.81
CA PRO A 86 -0.02 -1.05 22.64
C PRO A 86 -0.20 0.08 23.66
N ASP A 87 -1.45 0.34 24.04
CA ASP A 87 -1.75 1.19 25.19
C ASP A 87 -1.39 0.50 26.52
N ALA A 88 -1.61 1.21 27.64
CA ALA A 88 -1.33 0.70 28.98
C ALA A 88 -2.11 -0.60 29.32
N GLU A 89 -3.21 -0.87 28.62
CA GLU A 89 -4.02 -2.08 28.77
C GLU A 89 -3.70 -3.17 27.73
N GLY A 90 -2.72 -2.95 26.85
CA GLY A 90 -2.31 -3.91 25.83
C GLY A 90 -3.10 -3.83 24.52
N ARG A 91 -3.98 -2.84 24.33
CA ARG A 91 -4.79 -2.69 23.11
C ARG A 91 -4.03 -1.92 22.05
N LEU A 92 -4.04 -2.43 20.82
CA LEU A 92 -3.38 -1.79 19.68
C LEU A 92 -4.28 -0.79 18.94
N ILE A 93 -5.60 -0.98 19.00
CA ILE A 93 -6.57 -0.18 18.25
C ILE A 93 -7.41 0.64 19.24
N GLN A 94 -7.40 1.95 19.05
CA GLN A 94 -8.19 2.92 19.79
C GLN A 94 -9.45 3.28 18.99
N SER A 95 -10.57 3.50 19.68
CA SER A 95 -11.82 3.93 19.06
C SER A 95 -12.17 5.34 19.52
N LEU A 96 -12.46 6.22 18.57
CA LEU A 96 -12.83 7.61 18.81
C LEU A 96 -14.23 7.87 18.24
N ASP A 97 -15.14 8.34 19.09
CA ASP A 97 -16.45 8.84 18.67
C ASP A 97 -16.27 10.19 17.99
N CYS A 98 -16.44 10.20 16.67
CA CYS A 98 -16.38 11.42 15.85
C CYS A 98 -17.80 11.77 15.37
N PRO A 99 -18.06 13.04 14.96
CA PRO A 99 -19.37 13.45 14.46
C PRO A 99 -19.89 12.64 13.25
N GLU A 100 -18.99 12.11 12.42
CA GLU A 100 -19.31 11.20 11.30
C GLU A 100 -19.49 9.72 11.73
N GLY A 101 -19.19 9.38 12.98
CA GLY A 101 -19.23 8.01 13.53
C GLY A 101 -17.91 7.58 14.15
N VAL A 102 -17.82 6.31 14.51
CA VAL A 102 -16.60 5.74 15.13
C VAL A 102 -15.46 5.72 14.12
N ARG A 103 -14.30 6.25 14.53
CA ARG A 103 -13.03 6.14 13.81
C ARG A 103 -12.03 5.35 14.64
N TYR A 104 -11.25 4.53 13.98
CA TYR A 104 -10.20 3.73 14.61
C TYR A 104 -8.86 4.43 14.48
N GLY A 105 -8.03 4.34 15.50
CA GLY A 105 -6.69 4.89 15.50
C GLY A 105 -5.66 3.92 16.05
N VAL A 106 -4.44 3.96 15.52
CA VAL A 106 -3.33 3.11 15.95
C VAL A 106 -2.10 3.99 16.13
N LEU A 107 -1.38 3.77 17.23
CA LEU A 107 -0.11 4.41 17.48
C LEU A 107 1.02 3.52 16.96
N PHE A 108 1.90 4.06 16.13
CA PHE A 108 3.06 3.38 15.58
C PHE A 108 4.35 3.99 16.12
N ARG A 109 5.38 3.16 16.24
CA ARG A 109 6.75 3.63 16.42
C ARG A 109 7.14 4.51 15.24
N TYR A 110 7.72 5.68 15.49
CA TYR A 110 8.24 6.51 14.39
C TYR A 110 9.41 5.80 13.71
N ALA A 111 9.37 5.69 12.37
CA ALA A 111 10.42 5.06 11.59
C ALA A 111 11.72 5.88 11.69
N PRO A 112 12.84 5.31 12.18
CA PRO A 112 14.10 6.03 12.29
C PRO A 112 14.69 6.36 10.92
N GLY A 113 15.58 7.34 10.88
CA GLY A 113 16.23 7.79 9.65
C GLY A 113 15.49 8.94 8.98
N ALA A 114 15.75 9.12 7.68
CA ALA A 114 15.21 10.22 6.89
C ALA A 114 14.38 9.70 5.69
N PRO A 115 13.40 10.47 5.20
CA PRO A 115 12.70 10.17 3.96
C PRO A 115 13.67 10.02 2.78
N LEU A 116 13.35 9.11 1.87
CA LEU A 116 14.01 9.03 0.57
C LEU A 116 13.27 9.93 -0.42
N PRO A 117 13.87 11.02 -0.96
CA PRO A 117 13.17 11.90 -1.89
C PRO A 117 12.93 11.27 -3.26
N ALA A 118 13.82 10.35 -3.65
CA ALA A 118 13.75 9.54 -4.87
C ALA A 118 14.74 8.38 -4.75
N PHE A 119 14.59 7.37 -5.59
CA PHE A 119 15.59 6.31 -5.71
C PHE A 119 16.75 6.69 -6.63
N ASP A 120 17.96 6.40 -6.15
CA ASP A 120 19.14 6.11 -6.97
C ASP A 120 19.34 4.59 -7.08
N THR A 121 20.32 4.13 -7.85
CA THR A 121 20.57 2.69 -8.03
C THR A 121 20.94 1.99 -6.71
N GLY A 122 21.59 2.69 -5.77
CA GLY A 122 21.99 2.10 -4.48
C GLY A 122 20.80 1.87 -3.56
N SER A 123 20.00 2.91 -3.35
CA SER A 123 18.76 2.86 -2.57
C SER A 123 17.71 1.93 -3.18
N ALA A 124 17.60 1.87 -4.51
CA ALA A 124 16.73 0.91 -5.20
C ALA A 124 17.12 -0.54 -4.91
N ARG A 125 18.42 -0.85 -4.98
CA ARG A 125 18.95 -2.18 -4.63
C ARG A 125 18.65 -2.54 -3.18
N LEU A 126 18.92 -1.62 -2.25
CA LEU A 126 18.60 -1.82 -0.82
C LEU A 126 17.10 -2.05 -0.61
N PHE A 127 16.25 -1.30 -1.31
CA PHE A 127 14.80 -1.43 -1.24
C PHE A 127 14.32 -2.79 -1.72
N GLY A 128 14.85 -3.26 -2.87
CA GLY A 128 14.57 -4.61 -3.38
C GLY A 128 14.97 -5.70 -2.40
N GLU A 129 16.15 -5.58 -1.78
CA GLU A 129 16.64 -6.51 -0.77
C GLU A 129 15.69 -6.59 0.44
N HIS A 130 15.29 -5.45 0.99
CA HIS A 130 14.40 -5.41 2.17
C HIS A 130 13.00 -5.93 1.85
N LEU A 131 12.43 -5.56 0.69
CA LEU A 131 11.13 -6.06 0.25
C LEU A 131 11.16 -7.59 0.03
N ALA A 132 12.26 -8.13 -0.50
CA ALA A 132 12.42 -9.58 -0.63
C ALA A 132 12.45 -10.30 0.73
N ARG A 133 13.07 -9.71 1.75
CA ARG A 133 13.06 -10.25 3.13
C ARG A 133 11.66 -10.20 3.74
N ILE A 134 10.88 -9.13 3.51
CA ILE A 134 9.46 -9.07 3.89
C ILE A 134 8.71 -10.24 3.24
N HIS A 135 8.83 -10.41 1.93
CA HIS A 135 8.19 -11.51 1.22
C HIS A 135 8.63 -12.87 1.74
N GLN A 136 9.90 -13.05 2.11
CA GLN A 136 10.41 -14.32 2.66
C GLN A 136 9.68 -14.69 3.96
N VAL A 137 9.42 -13.72 4.83
CA VAL A 137 8.66 -13.93 6.07
C VAL A 137 7.18 -14.22 5.79
N THR A 138 6.59 -13.53 4.80
CA THR A 138 5.16 -13.67 4.47
C THR A 138 4.84 -14.81 3.49
N ALA A 139 5.86 -15.50 2.97
CA ALA A 139 5.70 -16.60 2.01
C ALA A 139 4.77 -17.70 2.54
N GLY A 140 3.75 -18.04 1.76
CA GLY A 140 2.76 -19.07 2.10
C GLY A 140 1.86 -18.73 3.30
N ARG A 141 1.97 -17.52 3.86
CA ARG A 141 1.08 -17.03 4.92
C ARG A 141 -0.07 -16.25 4.33
N THR A 142 -1.18 -16.23 5.06
CA THR A 142 -2.35 -15.40 4.78
C THR A 142 -2.90 -14.87 6.10
N PHE A 143 -3.59 -13.74 6.05
CA PHE A 143 -4.40 -13.25 7.17
C PHE A 143 -5.86 -13.19 6.72
N PRO A 144 -6.74 -14.10 7.20
CA PRO A 144 -8.12 -14.19 6.74
C PRO A 144 -8.96 -12.92 6.92
N SER A 145 -8.50 -11.98 7.76
CA SER A 145 -9.17 -10.71 8.00
C SER A 145 -8.82 -9.62 6.98
N LEU A 146 -7.76 -9.79 6.18
CA LEU A 146 -7.42 -8.90 5.07
C LEU A 146 -8.40 -9.10 3.91
N THR A 147 -8.94 -8.01 3.38
CA THR A 147 -9.85 -8.09 2.21
C THR A 147 -9.17 -7.82 0.88
N LYS A 148 -7.98 -7.21 0.90
CA LYS A 148 -7.21 -6.93 -0.32
C LYS A 148 -6.57 -8.21 -0.81
N ALA A 149 -6.76 -8.46 -2.11
CA ALA A 149 -6.18 -9.60 -2.80
C ALA A 149 -5.49 -9.12 -4.09
N TYR A 150 -4.30 -9.66 -4.36
CA TYR A 150 -3.42 -9.26 -5.45
C TYR A 150 -3.28 -10.35 -6.52
N GLU A 151 -4.36 -11.09 -6.73
CA GLU A 151 -4.57 -11.91 -7.92
C GLU A 151 -5.16 -11.07 -9.08
N PRO A 152 -4.80 -11.37 -10.34
CA PRO A 152 -5.32 -10.65 -11.49
C PRO A 152 -6.85 -10.56 -11.52
N ASP A 153 -7.56 -11.67 -11.25
CA ASP A 153 -9.02 -11.71 -11.29
C ASP A 153 -9.68 -10.77 -10.26
N PHE A 154 -9.09 -10.64 -9.06
CA PHE A 154 -9.59 -9.75 -8.03
C PHE A 154 -9.43 -8.29 -8.45
N ILE A 155 -8.23 -7.93 -8.94
CA ILE A 155 -7.94 -6.57 -9.43
C ILE A 155 -8.86 -6.21 -10.59
N LEU A 156 -8.99 -7.09 -11.58
CA LEU A 156 -9.83 -6.87 -12.76
C LEU A 156 -11.32 -6.74 -12.38
N GLY A 157 -11.80 -7.59 -11.46
CA GLY A 157 -13.15 -7.49 -10.91
C GLY A 157 -13.41 -6.13 -10.24
N PHE A 158 -12.50 -5.70 -9.36
CA PHE A 158 -12.58 -4.39 -8.71
C PHE A 158 -12.64 -3.23 -9.71
N VAL A 159 -11.77 -3.24 -10.72
CA VAL A 159 -11.71 -2.18 -11.74
C VAL A 159 -12.99 -2.17 -12.58
N ARG A 160 -13.51 -3.35 -12.92
CA ARG A 160 -14.78 -3.49 -13.65
C ARG A 160 -15.93 -2.86 -12.86
N ASP A 161 -16.08 -3.21 -11.59
CA ASP A 161 -17.15 -2.69 -10.73
C ASP A 161 -17.05 -1.16 -10.58
N ALA A 162 -15.83 -0.65 -10.39
CA ALA A 162 -15.58 0.79 -10.31
C ALA A 162 -15.97 1.53 -11.61
N LEU A 163 -15.57 0.99 -12.78
CA LEU A 163 -15.92 1.61 -14.07
C LEU A 163 -17.43 1.54 -14.35
N VAL A 164 -18.08 0.41 -14.05
CA VAL A 164 -19.54 0.27 -14.23
C VAL A 164 -20.29 1.24 -13.32
N SER A 165 -19.91 1.34 -12.04
CA SER A 165 -20.53 2.27 -11.10
C SER A 165 -20.35 3.73 -11.55
N ARG A 166 -19.15 4.08 -12.06
CA ARG A 166 -18.80 5.46 -12.39
C ARG A 166 -19.31 5.94 -13.74
N LEU A 167 -19.31 5.08 -14.75
CA LEU A 167 -19.53 5.41 -16.17
C LEU A 167 -20.65 4.61 -16.84
N GLY A 168 -21.11 3.52 -16.22
CA GLY A 168 -22.04 2.56 -16.82
C GLY A 168 -21.35 1.52 -17.69
N GLU A 169 -22.05 0.39 -17.86
CA GLU A 169 -21.67 -0.64 -18.82
C GLU A 169 -21.62 -0.08 -20.25
N GLY A 170 -20.71 -0.60 -21.08
CA GLY A 170 -20.59 -0.22 -22.48
C GLY A 170 -19.84 1.09 -22.74
N SER A 171 -19.37 1.81 -21.71
CA SER A 171 -18.49 2.97 -21.87
C SER A 171 -17.18 2.61 -22.58
N ILE A 172 -16.50 3.60 -23.18
CA ILE A 172 -15.22 3.37 -23.90
C ILE A 172 -14.18 2.75 -22.96
N ALA A 173 -14.07 3.26 -21.72
CA ALA A 173 -13.15 2.72 -20.72
C ALA A 173 -13.48 1.26 -20.37
N TRP A 174 -14.77 0.93 -20.22
CA TRP A 174 -15.21 -0.45 -19.97
C TRP A 174 -14.89 -1.39 -21.14
N GLN A 175 -15.17 -0.98 -22.38
CA GLN A 175 -14.83 -1.78 -23.56
C GLN A 175 -13.32 -2.00 -23.70
N THR A 176 -12.53 -0.97 -23.38
CA THR A 176 -11.06 -1.05 -23.34
C THR A 176 -10.60 -2.04 -22.27
N LEU A 177 -11.21 -2.02 -21.07
CA LEU A 177 -10.92 -2.98 -20.01
C LEU A 177 -11.17 -4.43 -20.47
N ILE A 178 -12.29 -4.73 -21.14
CA ILE A 178 -12.57 -6.09 -21.63
C ILE A 178 -11.50 -6.59 -22.62
N GLN A 179 -10.98 -5.70 -23.47
CA GLN A 179 -9.87 -6.04 -24.37
C GLN A 179 -8.57 -6.31 -23.61
N ILE A 180 -8.30 -5.51 -22.57
CA ILE A 180 -7.16 -5.70 -21.66
C ILE A 180 -7.29 -7.05 -20.92
N GLU A 181 -8.45 -7.35 -20.34
CA GLU A 181 -8.74 -8.61 -19.64
C GLU A 181 -8.52 -9.83 -20.55
N THR A 182 -9.01 -9.74 -21.79
CA THR A 182 -8.81 -10.79 -22.80
C THR A 182 -7.33 -11.03 -23.07
N LYS A 183 -6.54 -9.96 -23.26
CA LYS A 183 -5.09 -10.13 -23.50
C LYS A 183 -4.35 -10.61 -22.25
N LEU A 184 -4.68 -10.09 -21.07
CA LEU A 184 -4.07 -10.53 -19.82
C LEU A 184 -4.33 -12.01 -19.54
N SER A 185 -5.57 -12.50 -19.73
CA SER A 185 -5.88 -13.92 -19.53
C SER A 185 -5.12 -14.86 -20.48
N GLN A 186 -4.80 -14.40 -21.69
CA GLN A 186 -3.97 -15.16 -22.64
C GLN A 186 -2.49 -15.19 -22.24
N GLN A 187 -1.96 -14.09 -21.70
CA GLN A 187 -0.54 -13.95 -21.33
C GLN A 187 -0.24 -14.45 -19.92
N LEU A 188 -1.23 -14.42 -19.03
CA LEU A 188 -1.17 -14.90 -17.65
C LEU A 188 -2.18 -16.03 -17.42
N PRO A 189 -2.07 -17.17 -18.14
CA PRO A 189 -2.99 -18.27 -17.95
C PRO A 189 -2.89 -18.83 -16.51
N PRO A 190 -3.97 -19.44 -15.96
CA PRO A 190 -3.98 -19.96 -14.60
C PRO A 190 -2.82 -20.91 -14.28
N ALA A 191 -2.42 -21.75 -15.25
CA ALA A 191 -1.28 -22.66 -15.10
C ALA A 191 0.04 -21.91 -14.84
N LEU A 192 0.25 -20.75 -15.46
CA LEU A 192 1.42 -19.90 -15.22
C LEU A 192 1.33 -19.24 -13.84
N LEU A 193 0.18 -18.63 -13.53
CA LEU A 193 -0.04 -17.95 -12.24
C LEU A 193 0.17 -18.90 -11.05
N GLN A 194 -0.27 -20.15 -11.15
CA GLN A 194 -0.09 -21.16 -10.09
C GLN A 194 1.38 -21.49 -9.78
N THR A 195 2.32 -21.16 -10.68
CA THR A 195 3.76 -21.33 -10.42
C THR A 195 4.38 -20.19 -9.63
N LEU A 196 3.68 -19.05 -9.52
CA LEU A 196 4.22 -17.85 -8.90
C LEU A 196 4.16 -17.95 -7.37
N PRO A 197 5.18 -17.44 -6.66
CA PRO A 197 5.19 -17.44 -5.21
C PRO A 197 4.11 -16.49 -4.66
N ARG A 198 3.44 -16.95 -3.61
CA ARG A 198 2.35 -16.21 -2.95
C ARG A 198 2.62 -16.04 -1.46
N GLY A 199 1.96 -15.04 -0.90
CA GLY A 199 1.96 -14.70 0.51
C GLY A 199 1.24 -13.38 0.72
N ILE A 200 1.62 -12.66 1.77
CA ILE A 200 1.12 -11.30 2.01
C ILE A 200 2.08 -10.30 1.38
N CYS A 201 1.56 -9.49 0.45
CA CYS A 201 2.23 -8.36 -0.16
C CYS A 201 2.10 -7.11 0.71
N HIS A 202 3.05 -6.18 0.61
CA HIS A 202 2.93 -4.83 1.14
C HIS A 202 1.80 -4.06 0.43
N GLY A 203 1.65 -4.25 -0.88
CA GLY A 203 0.59 -3.69 -1.70
C GLY A 203 0.84 -2.27 -2.23
N ASP A 204 1.82 -1.55 -1.67
CA ASP A 204 2.20 -0.21 -2.10
C ASP A 204 3.68 0.14 -1.81
N PRO A 205 4.64 -0.68 -2.27
CA PRO A 205 6.05 -0.43 -1.98
C PRO A 205 6.64 0.70 -2.84
N HIS A 206 6.77 1.90 -2.28
CA HIS A 206 7.46 3.05 -2.89
C HIS A 206 8.32 3.83 -1.89
N HIS A 207 9.16 4.75 -2.39
CA HIS A 207 10.16 5.45 -1.57
C HIS A 207 9.59 6.27 -0.42
N GLU A 208 8.36 6.79 -0.55
CA GLU A 208 7.71 7.57 0.52
C GLU A 208 7.24 6.69 1.68
N ASN A 209 7.13 5.37 1.49
CA ASN A 209 6.71 4.39 2.50
C ASN A 209 7.90 3.74 3.23
N CYS A 210 9.06 4.41 3.22
CA CYS A 210 10.20 4.01 4.03
C CYS A 210 11.08 5.19 4.43
N HIS A 211 11.78 5.03 5.56
CA HIS A 211 12.87 5.90 5.96
C HIS A 211 14.19 5.13 5.89
N ARG A 212 15.27 5.84 5.52
CA ARG A 212 16.63 5.29 5.48
C ARG A 212 17.45 5.81 6.65
N VAL A 213 18.05 4.89 7.39
CA VAL A 213 19.15 5.17 8.32
C VAL A 213 20.45 5.08 7.52
N GLN A 214 21.13 6.21 7.33
CA GLN A 214 22.29 6.28 6.43
C GLN A 214 23.50 5.53 6.97
N GLU A 215 23.67 5.50 8.30
CA GLU A 215 24.80 4.89 8.98
C GLU A 215 24.82 3.36 8.86
N THR A 216 23.65 2.75 8.71
CA THR A 216 23.47 1.29 8.69
C THR A 216 22.88 0.76 7.39
N ASP A 217 22.61 1.64 6.42
CA ASP A 217 21.91 1.32 5.17
C ASP A 217 20.61 0.54 5.37
N THR A 218 19.92 0.81 6.48
CA THR A 218 18.68 0.13 6.85
C THR A 218 17.48 0.94 6.38
N LEU A 219 16.54 0.26 5.73
CA LEU A 219 15.26 0.84 5.35
C LEU A 219 14.18 0.37 6.32
N THR A 220 13.57 1.32 7.04
CA THR A 220 12.40 1.03 7.87
C THR A 220 11.14 1.27 7.07
N PHE A 221 10.43 0.19 6.74
CA PHE A 221 9.17 0.24 6.00
C PHE A 221 8.02 0.64 6.92
N PHE A 222 7.05 1.36 6.37
CA PHE A 222 5.82 1.72 7.05
C PHE A 222 4.68 1.82 6.05
N ASP A 223 3.49 2.11 6.55
CA ASP A 223 2.26 2.23 5.75
C ASP A 223 1.85 0.94 5.02
N PHE A 224 1.52 -0.10 5.81
CA PHE A 224 0.95 -1.35 5.32
C PHE A 224 -0.57 -1.23 5.08
N ASP A 225 -1.09 -0.04 4.79
CA ASP A 225 -2.54 0.16 4.67
C ASP A 225 -3.15 -0.64 3.49
N PHE A 226 -2.30 -0.91 2.50
CA PHE A 226 -2.58 -1.74 1.35
C PHE A 226 -2.07 -3.19 1.49
N CYS A 227 -1.61 -3.67 2.64
CA CYS A 227 -1.17 -5.06 2.72
C CYS A 227 -2.32 -6.04 2.40
N GLY A 228 -2.02 -7.12 1.71
CA GLY A 228 -3.02 -8.05 1.19
C GLY A 228 -2.41 -9.34 0.68
N ASP A 229 -3.23 -10.38 0.61
CA ASP A 229 -2.80 -11.69 0.12
C ASP A 229 -2.62 -11.63 -1.42
N GLY A 230 -1.65 -12.36 -1.99
CA GLY A 230 -1.54 -12.47 -3.44
C GLY A 230 -0.18 -12.91 -3.94
N TYR A 231 0.10 -12.63 -5.21
CA TYR A 231 1.39 -12.93 -5.83
C TYR A 231 2.39 -11.82 -5.52
N PHE A 232 3.61 -12.18 -5.08
CA PHE A 232 4.67 -11.19 -4.81
C PHE A 232 5.06 -10.35 -6.04
N HIS A 233 4.77 -10.85 -7.23
CA HIS A 233 4.90 -10.10 -8.48
C HIS A 233 4.07 -8.82 -8.50
N TYR A 234 2.99 -8.72 -7.72
CA TYR A 234 2.24 -7.48 -7.58
C TYR A 234 3.10 -6.37 -6.99
N ASP A 235 3.81 -6.62 -5.89
CA ASP A 235 4.70 -5.65 -5.27
C ASP A 235 5.88 -5.27 -6.19
N LEU A 236 6.41 -6.24 -6.97
CA LEU A 236 7.41 -5.95 -8.00
C LEU A 236 6.84 -5.06 -9.12
N GLY A 237 5.63 -5.36 -9.58
CA GLY A 237 4.89 -4.57 -10.56
C GLY A 237 4.55 -3.17 -10.05
N SER A 238 4.25 -3.04 -8.76
CA SER A 238 4.00 -1.76 -8.09
C SER A 238 5.25 -0.89 -8.07
N PHE A 239 6.41 -1.43 -7.67
CA PHE A 239 7.68 -0.72 -7.77
C PHE A 239 7.96 -0.29 -9.22
N PHE A 240 7.74 -1.20 -10.18
CA PHE A 240 7.91 -0.92 -11.60
C PHE A 240 6.97 0.18 -12.11
N HIS A 241 5.77 0.31 -11.55
CA HIS A 241 4.82 1.35 -11.90
C HIS A 241 5.30 2.74 -11.46
N TYR A 242 5.76 2.86 -10.22
CA TYR A 242 6.30 4.11 -9.67
C TYR A 242 7.57 4.54 -10.42
N GLU A 243 8.46 3.59 -10.71
CA GLU A 243 9.75 3.86 -11.37
C GLU A 243 9.73 3.60 -12.89
N ARG A 244 8.55 3.73 -13.54
CA ARG A 244 8.32 3.34 -14.94
C ARG A 244 9.25 3.98 -15.98
N GLN A 245 9.77 5.18 -15.69
CA GLN A 245 10.67 5.91 -16.59
C GLN A 245 12.16 5.72 -16.25
N ARG A 246 12.48 4.84 -15.29
CA ARG A 246 13.81 4.69 -14.69
C ARG A 246 14.30 3.24 -14.80
N PRO A 247 14.70 2.78 -16.00
CA PRO A 247 15.14 1.39 -16.20
C PRO A 247 16.35 1.02 -15.35
N ASP A 248 17.27 1.96 -15.12
CA ASP A 248 18.43 1.83 -14.23
C ASP A 248 18.02 1.51 -12.78
N VAL A 249 16.98 2.18 -12.29
CA VAL A 249 16.42 1.99 -10.94
C VAL A 249 15.71 0.64 -10.83
N LYS A 250 14.89 0.27 -11.83
CA LYS A 250 14.21 -1.03 -11.89
C LYS A 250 15.19 -2.20 -11.90
N GLU A 251 16.26 -2.11 -12.69
CA GLU A 251 17.30 -3.13 -12.77
C GLU A 251 18.03 -3.27 -11.42
N ALA A 252 18.42 -2.15 -10.80
CA ALA A 252 19.10 -2.17 -9.52
C ALA A 252 18.22 -2.74 -8.40
N PHE A 253 16.93 -2.37 -8.37
CA PHE A 253 15.93 -2.95 -7.47
C PHE A 253 15.80 -4.46 -7.66
N LEU A 254 15.65 -4.92 -8.91
CA LEU A 254 15.50 -6.34 -9.19
C LEU A 254 16.76 -7.13 -8.82
N ALA A 255 17.95 -6.55 -9.02
CA ALA A 255 19.20 -7.14 -8.56
C ALA A 255 19.24 -7.30 -7.03
N GLY A 256 18.77 -6.30 -6.28
CA GLY A 256 18.68 -6.37 -4.82
C GLY A 256 17.66 -7.40 -4.34
N TYR A 257 16.48 -7.43 -4.98
CA TYR A 257 15.44 -8.38 -4.66
C TYR A 257 15.89 -9.83 -4.93
N THR A 258 16.48 -10.08 -6.10
CA THR A 258 16.90 -11.42 -6.54
C THR A 258 18.09 -11.98 -5.75
N ALA A 259 18.89 -11.11 -5.12
CA ALA A 259 19.96 -11.53 -4.19
C ALA A 259 19.42 -12.25 -2.94
N VAL A 260 18.19 -11.94 -2.52
CA VAL A 260 17.52 -12.57 -1.36
C VAL A 260 16.54 -13.64 -1.83
N ARG A 261 15.74 -13.35 -2.85
CA ARG A 261 14.74 -14.26 -3.41
C ARG A 261 14.99 -14.49 -4.90
N PRO A 262 15.65 -15.60 -5.29
CA PRO A 262 15.94 -15.89 -6.68
C PRO A 262 14.69 -15.90 -7.57
N LEU A 263 14.77 -15.23 -8.72
CA LEU A 263 13.74 -15.21 -9.76
C LEU A 263 14.38 -15.63 -11.08
N GLY A 264 13.88 -16.71 -11.69
CA GLY A 264 14.30 -17.12 -13.05
C GLY A 264 13.79 -16.14 -14.12
N GLU A 265 14.36 -16.23 -15.32
CA GLU A 265 14.06 -15.32 -16.44
C GLU A 265 12.55 -15.26 -16.76
N ALA A 266 11.88 -16.40 -16.85
CA ALA A 266 10.43 -16.46 -17.08
C ALA A 266 9.62 -15.74 -15.99
N SER A 267 10.05 -15.82 -14.73
CA SER A 267 9.39 -15.12 -13.62
C SER A 267 9.61 -13.61 -13.68
N GLN A 268 10.79 -13.17 -14.13
CA GLN A 268 11.10 -11.75 -14.32
C GLN A 268 10.34 -11.16 -15.52
N ALA A 269 10.19 -11.93 -16.61
CA ALA A 269 9.45 -11.54 -17.80
C ALA A 269 7.95 -11.25 -17.53
N ILE A 270 7.42 -11.78 -16.42
CA ILE A 270 6.03 -11.59 -16.00
C ILE A 270 5.83 -10.25 -15.24
N ILE A 271 6.88 -9.67 -14.64
CA ILE A 271 6.76 -8.45 -13.82
C ILE A 271 6.09 -7.28 -14.57
N PRO A 272 6.40 -6.99 -15.86
CA PRO A 272 5.71 -5.93 -16.61
C PRO A 272 4.20 -6.12 -16.74
N TYR A 273 3.69 -7.36 -16.68
CA TYR A 273 2.25 -7.61 -16.67
C TYR A 273 1.62 -7.26 -15.32
N PHE A 274 2.34 -7.46 -14.21
CA PHE A 274 1.91 -6.98 -12.90
C PHE A 274 2.03 -5.46 -12.76
N GLU A 275 2.96 -4.81 -13.48
CA GLU A 275 2.96 -3.34 -13.63
C GLU A 275 1.66 -2.86 -14.29
N VAL A 276 1.18 -3.55 -15.33
CA VAL A 276 -0.13 -3.28 -15.96
C VAL A 276 -1.28 -3.47 -14.95
N LEU A 277 -1.25 -4.56 -14.15
CA LEU A 277 -2.26 -4.78 -13.11
C LEU A 277 -2.26 -3.68 -12.04
N MET A 278 -1.09 -3.19 -11.62
CA MET A 278 -1.01 -2.04 -10.69
C MET A 278 -1.65 -0.79 -11.30
N ARG A 279 -1.38 -0.49 -12.58
CA ARG A 279 -2.01 0.66 -13.27
C ARG A 279 -3.52 0.51 -13.34
N LEU A 280 -4.01 -0.71 -13.57
CA LEU A 280 -5.44 -1.00 -13.55
C LEU A 280 -6.02 -0.79 -12.16
N PHE A 281 -5.37 -1.28 -11.10
CA PHE A 281 -5.79 -1.05 -9.72
C PHE A 281 -5.91 0.46 -9.42
N HIS A 282 -4.92 1.27 -9.82
CA HIS A 282 -4.97 2.73 -9.69
C HIS A 282 -6.13 3.37 -10.48
N LEU A 283 -6.39 2.90 -11.71
CA LEU A 283 -7.54 3.32 -12.52
C LEU A 283 -8.86 3.02 -11.79
N GLY A 284 -9.02 1.80 -11.25
CA GLY A 284 -10.20 1.41 -10.48
C GLY A 284 -10.38 2.25 -9.22
N ALA A 285 -9.31 2.39 -8.42
CA ALA A 285 -9.34 3.17 -7.19
C ALA A 285 -9.71 4.63 -7.43
N ARG A 286 -9.13 5.25 -8.46
CA ARG A 286 -9.49 6.62 -8.85
C ARG A 286 -10.92 6.68 -9.39
N ALA A 287 -11.37 5.74 -10.21
CA ALA A 287 -12.75 5.72 -10.68
C ALA A 287 -13.77 5.57 -9.53
N ALA A 288 -13.43 4.81 -8.49
CA ALA A 288 -14.27 4.59 -7.31
C ALA A 288 -14.26 5.76 -6.30
N HIS A 289 -13.14 6.47 -6.15
CA HIS A 289 -12.93 7.42 -5.05
C HIS A 289 -12.69 8.87 -5.47
N ALA A 290 -12.54 9.18 -6.76
CA ALA A 290 -12.34 10.54 -7.27
C ALA A 290 -13.67 11.30 -7.46
N ASP A 291 -14.43 11.44 -6.37
CA ASP A 291 -15.73 12.13 -6.32
C ASP A 291 -15.63 13.61 -5.92
N GLY A 292 -14.42 14.11 -5.64
CA GLY A 292 -14.18 15.48 -5.17
C GLY A 292 -14.29 15.66 -3.66
N LEU A 293 -14.64 14.62 -2.89
CA LEU A 293 -14.68 14.68 -1.43
C LEU A 293 -13.29 14.44 -0.82
N GLN A 294 -12.65 13.35 -1.25
CA GLN A 294 -11.36 12.90 -0.71
C GLN A 294 -10.24 12.95 -1.72
N SER A 295 -10.56 12.75 -3.00
CA SER A 295 -9.63 12.84 -4.12
C SER A 295 -10.18 13.80 -5.17
N PRO A 296 -9.32 14.54 -5.89
CA PRO A 296 -9.76 15.42 -6.96
C PRO A 296 -10.61 14.67 -7.97
N VAL A 297 -11.69 15.30 -8.46
CA VAL A 297 -12.58 14.71 -9.46
C VAL A 297 -11.78 14.25 -10.66
N TRP A 298 -12.04 13.03 -11.13
CA TRP A 298 -11.42 12.50 -12.34
C TRP A 298 -12.40 12.56 -13.52
N PRO A 299 -12.18 13.43 -14.52
CA PRO A 299 -13.06 13.53 -15.68
C PRO A 299 -13.09 12.23 -16.47
N VAL A 300 -14.24 11.92 -17.09
CA VAL A 300 -14.42 10.72 -17.92
C VAL A 300 -13.32 10.58 -18.98
N ARG A 301 -12.94 11.68 -19.63
CA ARG A 301 -11.87 11.69 -20.64
C ARG A 301 -10.51 11.24 -20.10
N GLU A 302 -10.22 11.52 -18.83
CA GLU A 302 -8.98 11.11 -18.18
C GLU A 302 -8.99 9.62 -17.83
N ILE A 303 -10.15 9.08 -17.40
CA ILE A 303 -10.34 7.64 -17.18
C ILE A 303 -10.14 6.90 -18.50
N GLU A 304 -10.79 7.34 -19.57
CA GLU A 304 -10.68 6.74 -20.91
C GLU A 304 -9.27 6.85 -21.49
N ARG A 305 -8.60 8.01 -21.32
CA ARG A 305 -7.20 8.20 -21.73
C ARG A 305 -6.29 7.21 -21.00
N THR A 306 -6.44 7.10 -19.68
CA THR A 306 -5.62 6.20 -18.86
C THR A 306 -5.85 4.74 -19.25
N ALA A 307 -7.10 4.32 -19.50
CA ALA A 307 -7.40 2.98 -19.97
C ALA A 307 -6.70 2.67 -21.31
N ARG A 308 -6.71 3.62 -22.27
CA ARG A 308 -6.00 3.48 -23.55
C ARG A 308 -4.49 3.37 -23.36
N GLU A 309 -3.89 4.20 -22.52
CA GLU A 309 -2.44 4.14 -22.23
C GLU A 309 -2.02 2.83 -21.55
N ILE A 310 -2.91 2.22 -20.76
CA ILE A 310 -2.68 0.88 -20.18
C ILE A 310 -2.77 -0.19 -21.29
N GLN A 311 -3.76 -0.09 -22.17
CA GLN A 311 -3.89 -0.99 -23.31
C GLN A 311 -2.66 -0.92 -24.23
N GLU A 312 -2.17 0.27 -24.55
CA GLU A 312 -0.98 0.48 -25.38
C GLU A 312 0.28 -0.10 -24.74
N GLN A 313 0.47 0.08 -23.42
CA GLN A 313 1.55 -0.58 -22.69
C GLN A 313 1.45 -2.10 -22.84
N LEU A 314 0.28 -2.67 -22.54
CA LEU A 314 0.05 -4.11 -22.66
C LEU A 314 0.24 -4.61 -24.09
N ALA A 315 -0.11 -3.80 -25.10
CA ALA A 315 0.12 -4.11 -26.51
C ALA A 315 1.62 -4.33 -26.81
N GLY A 316 2.49 -3.50 -26.23
CA GLY A 316 3.94 -3.53 -26.43
C GLY A 316 4.71 -4.58 -25.62
N LEU A 317 4.08 -5.30 -24.69
CA LEU A 317 4.76 -6.36 -23.93
C LEU A 317 4.98 -7.61 -24.78
N ALA A 318 6.19 -8.18 -24.69
CA ALA A 318 6.53 -9.48 -25.25
C ALA A 318 5.90 -10.60 -24.42
N ALA A 319 5.47 -11.69 -25.08
CA ALA A 319 4.89 -12.84 -24.40
C ALA A 319 5.89 -13.47 -23.40
N PRO A 320 5.42 -13.88 -22.20
CA PRO A 320 6.27 -14.38 -21.12
C PRO A 320 6.82 -15.79 -21.36
#